data_AF-C4WW01-F1
#
_entry.id   AF-C4WW01-F1
#
_cell.length_a   1.000
_cell.length_b   1.000
_cell.length_c   1.000
_cell.angle_alpha   90.00
_cell.angle_beta   90.00
_cell.angle_gamma   90.00
#
_symmetry.space_group_name_H-M   'P 1'
#
loop_
_entity.id
_entity.type
_entity.pdbx_description
1 polymer ?
#
loop_
_entity_poly.entity_id
_entity_poly.type
_entity_poly.pdbx_seq_one_letter_code
_entity_poly.pdbx_strand_id
1 'polypeptide(L)'
;MDKDSGKSGAAPVTADGPGEEGTYTKTEGLLAYYEICPHLVESTAATTSLTLYRRVPDPSKNLGTYAFRLPKDDVKGIWISFEEPETAKQKATYVKQNNLGGIALMDLSLDDARGLCDANKYPILKAVKNVL
;
A
#
# COMPACT_ATOMS: atom_id res chain seq x y z
N MET A 1 4.26 0.92 20.17
CA MET A 1 3.48 -0.34 20.25
C MET A 1 3.25 -0.71 21.69
N ASP A 2 2.04 -1.12 22.02
CA ASP A 2 1.88 -2.33 22.81
C ASP A 2 1.48 -3.49 21.88
N LYS A 3 1.38 -4.68 22.46
CA LYS A 3 1.02 -5.95 21.84
C LYS A 3 -0.42 -6.03 21.31
N ASP A 4 -1.23 -4.97 21.45
CA ASP A 4 -2.69 -5.01 21.29
C ASP A 4 -3.20 -4.33 20.00
N SER A 5 -2.32 -4.03 19.03
CA SER A 5 -2.73 -3.50 17.71
C SER A 5 -3.54 -4.55 16.93
N GLY A 6 -4.87 -4.52 17.09
CA GLY A 6 -5.85 -5.38 16.44
C GLY A 6 -6.29 -4.90 15.05
N LYS A 7 -7.42 -5.43 14.56
CA LYS A 7 -8.03 -5.09 13.24
C LYS A 7 -8.68 -3.70 13.17
N SER A 8 -8.48 -2.85 14.18
CA SER A 8 -9.19 -1.57 14.35
C SER A 8 -8.62 -0.41 13.54
N GLY A 9 -7.61 -0.64 12.69
CA GLY A 9 -7.01 0.41 11.86
C GLY A 9 -6.13 1.41 12.64
N ALA A 10 -5.92 1.20 13.94
CA ALA A 10 -4.94 1.96 14.70
C ALA A 10 -3.53 1.66 14.15
N ALA A 11 -2.82 2.70 13.75
CA ALA A 11 -1.46 2.56 13.23
C ALA A 11 -0.57 1.93 14.32
N PRO A 12 0.08 0.77 14.05
CA PRO A 12 0.90 0.08 15.04
C PRO A 12 2.22 0.82 15.34
N VAL A 13 2.52 1.88 14.59
CA VAL A 13 3.71 2.72 14.74
C VAL A 13 3.27 4.14 15.05
N THR A 14 3.90 4.77 16.04
CA THR A 14 3.71 6.19 16.32
C THR A 14 4.49 6.98 15.27
N ALA A 15 3.80 7.82 14.50
CA ALA A 15 4.45 8.66 13.49
C ALA A 15 5.22 9.81 14.16
N ASP A 16 6.49 9.96 13.80
CA ASP A 16 7.39 11.04 14.25
C ASP A 16 7.95 11.86 13.06
N GLY A 17 7.49 11.58 11.84
CA GLY A 17 7.96 12.21 10.62
C GLY A 17 7.52 11.45 9.36
N PRO A 18 8.00 11.86 8.17
CA PRO A 18 7.80 11.11 6.95
C PRO A 18 8.54 9.75 7.01
N GLY A 19 8.02 8.76 6.28
CA GLY A 19 8.74 7.50 6.08
C GLY A 19 10.03 7.70 5.27
N GLU A 20 10.96 6.74 5.39
CA GLU A 20 12.19 6.70 4.61
C GLU A 20 11.91 6.83 3.10
N GLU A 21 12.77 7.56 2.38
CA GLU A 21 12.62 7.71 0.93
C GLU A 21 12.77 6.37 0.18
N GLY A 22 12.02 6.22 -0.91
CA GLY A 22 12.16 5.06 -1.78
C GLY A 22 13.47 5.05 -2.57
N THR A 23 13.90 3.86 -2.99
CA THR A 23 15.11 3.67 -3.81
C THR A 23 15.04 4.45 -5.13
N TYR A 24 13.84 4.63 -5.69
CA TYR A 24 13.60 5.28 -6.98
C TYR A 24 12.86 6.61 -6.83
N THR A 25 11.89 6.71 -5.93
CA THR A 25 11.11 7.96 -5.71
C THR A 25 11.92 9.06 -5.05
N LYS A 26 12.95 8.73 -4.24
CA LYS A 26 13.90 9.70 -3.64
C LYS A 26 13.23 10.88 -2.94
N THR A 27 12.09 10.60 -2.32
CA THR A 27 11.26 11.59 -1.65
C THR A 27 10.76 10.97 -0.35
N GLU A 28 11.14 11.54 0.79
CA GLU A 28 10.66 11.08 2.10
C GLU A 28 9.13 11.13 2.16
N GLY A 29 8.52 10.08 2.71
CA GLY A 29 7.07 9.95 2.81
C GLY A 29 6.34 9.56 1.51
N LEU A 30 7.07 9.34 0.42
CA LEU A 30 6.51 8.84 -0.84
C LEU A 30 7.19 7.52 -1.24
N LEU A 31 6.37 6.51 -1.51
CA LEU A 31 6.80 5.24 -2.09
C LEU A 31 5.87 4.90 -3.25
N ALA A 32 6.44 4.47 -4.38
CA ALA A 32 5.66 3.98 -5.51
C ALA A 32 5.16 2.54 -5.25
N TYR A 33 4.11 2.11 -5.95
CA TYR A 33 3.58 0.75 -5.77
C TYR A 33 4.64 -0.32 -6.01
N TYR A 34 5.49 -0.13 -7.03
CA TYR A 34 6.59 -1.04 -7.34
C TYR A 34 7.73 -1.05 -6.31
N GLU A 35 7.81 -0.06 -5.41
CA GLU A 35 8.75 -0.04 -4.28
C GLU A 35 8.19 -0.76 -3.06
N ILE A 36 6.86 -0.91 -2.99
CA ILE A 36 6.17 -1.50 -1.85
C ILE A 36 5.87 -2.98 -2.12
N CYS A 37 5.29 -3.28 -3.29
CA CYS A 37 4.73 -4.59 -3.61
C CYS A 37 5.70 -5.79 -3.45
N PRO A 38 7.01 -5.71 -3.76
CA PRO A 38 7.89 -6.88 -3.63
C PRO A 38 8.15 -7.25 -2.16
N HIS A 39 7.83 -6.34 -1.25
CA HIS A 39 8.11 -6.43 0.17
C HIS A 39 6.85 -6.75 1.00
N LEU A 40 5.67 -6.82 0.39
CA LEU A 40 4.41 -7.09 1.08
C LEU A 40 4.28 -8.57 1.46
N VAL A 41 3.93 -8.84 2.72
CA VAL A 41 3.62 -10.19 3.21
C VAL A 41 2.38 -10.20 4.11
N GLU A 42 1.63 -11.29 4.07
CA GLU A 42 0.43 -11.52 4.91
C GLU A 42 0.77 -12.16 6.27
N SER A 43 2.01 -12.59 6.48
CA SER A 43 2.44 -13.33 7.68
C SER A 43 3.04 -12.43 8.74
N THR A 44 3.13 -12.95 9.97
CA THR A 44 3.91 -12.31 11.05
C THR A 44 5.41 -12.30 10.77
N ALA A 45 5.92 -12.93 9.71
CA ALA A 45 7.35 -12.90 9.37
C ALA A 45 7.88 -11.47 9.12
N ALA A 46 7.00 -10.52 8.79
CA ALA A 46 7.34 -9.10 8.72
C ALA A 46 7.81 -8.52 10.07
N THR A 47 7.47 -9.11 11.21
CA THR A 47 7.91 -8.58 12.52
C THR A 47 9.38 -8.86 12.82
N THR A 48 10.01 -9.79 12.10
CA THR A 48 11.43 -10.13 12.28
C THR A 48 12.32 -9.59 11.16
N SER A 49 11.76 -9.15 10.04
CA SER A 49 12.47 -8.63 8.88
C SER A 49 12.64 -7.11 8.91
N LEU A 50 13.79 -6.63 8.42
CA LEU A 50 14.06 -5.20 8.20
C LEU A 50 13.57 -4.70 6.84
N THR A 51 13.18 -5.60 5.94
CA THR A 51 12.85 -5.28 4.54
C THR A 51 11.43 -5.67 4.13
N LEU A 52 10.68 -6.37 4.98
CA LEU A 52 9.31 -6.79 4.66
C LEU A 52 8.29 -5.90 5.38
N TYR A 53 7.17 -5.63 4.71
CA TYR A 53 6.04 -4.91 5.25
C TYR A 53 4.88 -5.87 5.47
N ARG A 54 4.30 -5.88 6.67
CA ARG A 54 3.08 -6.61 6.94
C ARG A 54 1.92 -5.89 6.28
N ARG A 55 1.30 -6.53 5.29
CA ARG A 55 0.07 -6.05 4.65
C ARG A 55 -1.12 -6.29 5.59
N VAL A 56 -1.99 -5.30 5.71
CA VAL A 56 -3.22 -5.37 6.49
C VAL A 56 -4.37 -4.80 5.66
N PRO A 57 -5.14 -5.66 4.98
CA PRO A 57 -6.35 -5.24 4.30
C PRO A 57 -7.46 -4.94 5.32
N ASP A 58 -8.25 -3.89 5.08
CA ASP A 58 -9.50 -3.67 5.81
C ASP A 58 -10.51 -4.78 5.47
N PRO A 59 -10.95 -5.60 6.46
CA PRO A 59 -11.93 -6.65 6.23
C PRO A 59 -13.28 -6.13 5.70
N SER A 60 -13.63 -4.88 6.04
CA SER A 60 -14.87 -4.24 5.59
C SER A 60 -14.76 -3.60 4.21
N LYS A 61 -13.55 -3.52 3.63
CA LYS A 61 -13.25 -2.94 2.31
C LYS A 61 -13.66 -1.46 2.17
N ASN A 62 -13.71 -0.71 3.28
CA ASN A 62 -14.12 0.69 3.29
C ASN A 62 -12.94 1.66 3.47
N LEU A 63 -11.88 1.21 4.15
CA LEU A 63 -10.72 2.03 4.53
C LEU A 63 -9.47 1.75 3.67
N GLY A 64 -9.52 0.74 2.81
CA GLY A 64 -8.40 0.32 1.95
C GLY A 64 -7.42 -0.63 2.66
N THR A 65 -6.17 -0.60 2.22
CA THR A 65 -5.09 -1.44 2.78
C THR A 65 -3.98 -0.53 3.27
N TYR A 66 -3.35 -0.94 4.38
CA TYR A 66 -2.08 -0.37 4.79
C TYR A 66 -1.04 -1.47 4.95
N ALA A 67 0.23 -1.07 4.98
CA ALA A 67 1.33 -1.95 5.32
C ALA A 67 2.21 -1.30 6.39
N PHE A 68 2.91 -2.10 7.18
CA PHE A 68 3.81 -1.56 8.19
C PHE A 68 4.99 -2.46 8.47
N ARG A 69 6.08 -1.85 8.95
CA ARG A 69 7.21 -2.53 9.59
C ARG A 69 7.43 -1.88 10.95
N LEU A 70 7.60 -2.72 11.96
CA LEU A 70 7.84 -2.25 13.32
C LEU A 70 9.28 -1.76 13.47
N PRO A 71 9.52 -0.78 14.37
CA PRO A 71 10.89 -0.41 14.71
C PRO A 71 11.61 -1.64 15.28
N LYS A 72 12.84 -1.86 14.85
CA LYS A 72 13.69 -2.96 15.29
C LYS A 72 15.15 -2.55 15.22
N ASP A 73 15.88 -2.79 16.29
CA ASP A 73 17.26 -2.34 16.46
C ASP A 73 17.34 -0.82 16.18
N ASP A 74 18.28 -0.37 15.35
CA ASP A 74 18.42 1.04 14.97
C ASP A 74 17.54 1.47 13.77
N VAL A 75 16.67 0.58 13.28
CA VAL A 75 15.81 0.86 12.12
C VAL A 75 14.45 1.38 12.60
N LYS A 76 14.07 2.58 12.13
CA LYS A 76 12.78 3.20 12.42
C LYS A 76 11.63 2.36 11.88
N GLY A 77 10.49 2.40 12.56
CA GLY A 77 9.25 1.81 12.04
C GLY A 77 8.70 2.63 10.88
N ILE A 78 7.90 2.01 10.02
CA ILE A 78 7.19 2.71 8.94
C ILE A 78 5.76 2.21 8.86
N TRP A 79 4.84 3.12 8.58
CA TRP A 79 3.46 2.84 8.24
C TRP A 79 3.16 3.44 6.87
N ILE A 80 2.57 2.64 5.99
CA ILE A 80 2.40 2.95 4.57
C ILE A 80 0.92 2.76 4.24
N SER A 81 0.23 3.86 3.91
CA SER A 81 -1.04 3.77 3.16
C SER A 81 -0.71 3.78 1.67
N PHE A 82 -1.32 2.88 0.92
CA PHE A 82 -1.05 2.74 -0.50
C PHE A 82 -2.28 2.25 -1.26
N GLU A 83 -2.27 2.47 -2.57
CA GLU A 83 -3.22 1.82 -3.47
C GLU A 83 -2.63 0.54 -4.04
N GLU A 84 -3.47 -0.46 -4.21
CA GLU A 84 -3.16 -1.71 -4.88
C GLU A 84 -4.32 -2.09 -5.82
N PRO A 85 -4.14 -3.10 -6.70
CA PRO A 85 -5.18 -3.47 -7.67
C PRO A 85 -6.56 -3.71 -7.05
N GLU A 86 -6.63 -4.36 -5.88
CA GLU A 86 -7.91 -4.67 -5.22
C GLU A 86 -8.61 -3.41 -4.67
N THR A 87 -7.88 -2.47 -4.06
CA THR A 87 -8.48 -1.21 -3.55
C THR A 87 -8.87 -0.28 -4.69
N ALA A 88 -8.07 -0.24 -5.77
CA ALA A 88 -8.39 0.52 -6.97
C ALA A 88 -9.65 -0.02 -7.68
N LYS A 89 -9.81 -1.35 -7.73
CA LYS A 89 -11.03 -2.01 -8.23
C LYS A 89 -12.27 -1.64 -7.39
N GLN A 90 -12.13 -1.55 -6.06
CA GLN A 90 -13.23 -1.12 -5.18
C GLN A 90 -13.64 0.33 -5.45
N LYS A 91 -12.68 1.24 -5.59
CA LYS A 91 -12.95 2.65 -5.97
C LYS A 91 -13.61 2.75 -7.35
N ALA A 92 -13.16 1.98 -8.33
CA ALA A 92 -13.79 1.94 -9.65
C ALA A 92 -15.22 1.40 -9.61
N THR A 93 -15.48 0.42 -8.75
CA THR A 93 -16.82 -0.12 -8.53
C THR A 93 -17.73 0.94 -7.93
N TYR A 94 -17.25 1.68 -6.93
CA TYR A 94 -17.98 2.81 -6.35
C TYR A 94 -18.33 3.88 -7.40
N VAL A 95 -17.35 4.28 -8.23
CA VAL A 95 -17.57 5.25 -9.31
C VAL A 95 -18.66 4.79 -10.28
N LYS A 96 -18.62 3.51 -10.68
CA LYS A 96 -19.64 2.92 -11.56
C LYS A 96 -21.03 2.89 -10.92
N GLN A 97 -21.12 2.48 -9.65
CA GLN A 97 -22.39 2.39 -8.92
C GLN A 97 -23.03 3.75 -8.67
N ASN A 98 -22.23 4.82 -8.58
CA ASN A 98 -22.70 6.17 -8.34
C ASN A 98 -22.84 7.01 -9.62
N ASN A 99 -22.75 6.38 -10.81
CA ASN A 99 -22.85 7.06 -12.11
C ASN A 99 -21.91 8.28 -12.24
N LEU A 100 -20.72 8.18 -11.67
CA LEU A 100 -19.69 9.22 -11.80
C LEU A 100 -18.98 9.09 -13.17
N GLY A 101 -18.45 10.20 -13.68
CA GLY A 101 -17.90 10.26 -15.04
C GLY A 101 -16.61 9.46 -15.28
N GLY A 102 -15.93 9.01 -14.22
CA GLY A 102 -14.71 8.22 -14.30
C GLY A 102 -13.81 8.36 -13.08
N ILE A 103 -12.58 7.86 -13.20
CA ILE A 103 -11.51 7.98 -12.19
C ILE A 103 -10.32 8.70 -12.80
N ALA A 104 -9.75 9.65 -12.04
CA ALA A 104 -8.41 10.18 -12.29
C ALA A 104 -7.39 9.36 -11.48
N LEU A 105 -6.31 8.92 -12.13
CA LEU A 105 -5.22 8.17 -11.52
C LEU A 105 -3.97 9.06 -11.42
N MET A 106 -3.39 9.17 -10.23
CA MET A 106 -2.26 10.04 -9.93
C MET A 106 -1.08 9.22 -9.36
N ASP A 107 -0.02 8.97 -10.13
CA ASP A 107 0.05 9.04 -11.59
C ASP A 107 0.66 7.74 -12.15
N LEU A 108 0.73 7.62 -13.48
CA LEU A 108 1.20 6.40 -14.15
C LEU A 108 2.64 6.01 -13.81
N SER A 109 3.47 6.95 -13.36
CA SER A 109 4.86 6.72 -12.96
C SER A 109 4.98 6.02 -11.60
N LEU A 110 3.93 6.05 -10.78
CA LEU A 110 3.88 5.38 -9.46
C LEU A 110 3.22 4.00 -9.51
N ASP A 111 2.63 3.63 -10.65
CA ASP A 111 2.16 2.28 -10.94
C ASP A 111 3.34 1.39 -11.41
N ASP A 112 3.15 0.07 -11.41
CA ASP A 112 4.19 -0.86 -11.84
C ASP A 112 4.24 -1.02 -13.37
N ALA A 113 4.83 -0.04 -14.04
CA ALA A 113 4.99 -0.03 -15.50
C ALA A 113 5.86 -1.19 -16.03
N ARG A 114 6.66 -1.84 -15.17
CA ARG A 114 7.65 -2.86 -15.54
C ARG A 114 7.21 -4.28 -15.17
N GLY A 115 6.18 -4.46 -14.35
CA GLY A 115 5.76 -5.77 -13.86
C GLY A 115 6.74 -6.35 -12.84
N LEU A 116 7.36 -5.50 -12.02
CA LEU A 116 8.26 -5.91 -10.94
C LEU A 116 7.53 -6.69 -9.83
N CYS A 117 6.25 -6.43 -9.61
CA CYS A 117 5.46 -7.09 -8.55
C CYS A 117 5.16 -8.55 -8.89
N ASP A 118 4.58 -8.79 -10.06
CA ASP A 118 3.94 -10.06 -10.45
C ASP A 118 3.94 -10.30 -11.97
N ALA A 119 4.88 -9.68 -12.70
CA ALA A 119 4.95 -9.65 -14.16
C ALA A 119 3.76 -8.95 -14.87
N ASN A 120 2.81 -8.35 -14.15
CA ASN A 120 1.73 -7.58 -14.73
C ASN A 120 2.09 -6.10 -14.80
N LYS A 121 2.22 -5.55 -16.02
CA LYS A 121 2.42 -4.10 -16.19
C LYS A 121 1.14 -3.32 -15.91
N TYR A 122 1.28 -2.18 -15.23
CA TYR A 122 0.19 -1.27 -14.87
C TYR A 122 -0.99 -1.94 -14.14
N PRO A 123 -0.73 -2.70 -13.06
CA PRO A 123 -1.75 -3.50 -12.41
C PRO A 123 -2.86 -2.65 -11.78
N ILE A 124 -2.54 -1.46 -11.24
CA ILE A 124 -3.54 -0.56 -10.65
C ILE A 124 -4.42 0.05 -11.74
N LEU A 125 -3.83 0.60 -12.81
CA LEU A 125 -4.58 1.14 -13.94
C LEU A 125 -5.50 0.09 -14.56
N LYS A 126 -5.00 -1.14 -14.78
CA LYS A 126 -5.79 -2.23 -15.35
C LYS A 126 -6.94 -2.64 -14.45
N ALA A 127 -6.75 -2.64 -13.13
CA ALA A 127 -7.82 -2.93 -12.19
C ALA A 127 -8.98 -1.94 -12.29
N VAL A 128 -8.69 -0.64 -12.46
CA VAL A 128 -9.70 0.39 -12.72
C VAL A 128 -10.37 0.18 -14.08
N LYS A 129 -9.58 0.02 -15.15
CA LYS A 129 -10.08 -0.16 -16.52
C LYS A 129 -11.01 -1.36 -16.67
N ASN A 130 -10.78 -2.44 -15.93
CA ASN A 130 -11.59 -3.65 -16.02
C ASN A 130 -12.96 -3.51 -15.33
N VAL A 131 -13.20 -2.43 -14.58
CA VAL A 131 -14.48 -2.17 -13.92
C VAL A 131 -15.33 -1.15 -14.68
N LEU A 132 -14.73 -0.02 -15.07
CA LEU A 132 -15.42 1.07 -15.77
C LEU A 132 -15.77 0.66 -17.20
#